data_AF-A0A1M6YB75-F1
#
_entry.id   AF-A0A1M6YB75-F1
#
_cell.length_a   1.000
_cell.length_b   1.000
_cell.length_c   1.000
_cell.angle_alpha   90.00
_cell.angle_beta   90.00
_cell.angle_gamma   90.00
#
_symmetry.space_group_name_H-M   'P 1'
#
loop_
_entity.id
_entity.type
_entity.pdbx_description
1 polymer ?
#
loop_
_entity_poly.entity_id
_entity_poly.type
_entity_poly.pdbx_seq_one_letter_code
_entity_poly.pdbx_strand_id
1 'polypeptide(L)'
;MRLLSKILLLGVALSGFVFADAINPSDLSKGGAVARDQQLSEIRDIMRGGRGGYLDIGFHYLPFRTQTPLQSEYGKHDGYAFRHHAAVFGSGEVAPEKHLGMLLWLERSGWDGEDFFFVPQYNDFSIQRSIATWGFSFTDSKTDWTLALGMQHQNVEHVGKVYPHENDSLLYSWAHLRFGKASAQANFYKTDWRLFRFSLDLESRAVYGGRSSGLLTYLPNVSLAMYNADDESDVDSMRVTWEQNLYGQQLYAEVSYDLSDAGFHSAALKFYPDPSRMIGFEATCLRRHLYSGSEDFLWGGAIDLLFVRFAYNAAYDYEHLFGTKGTFVAEIKFNLATVDGLLFNRGGARSAPLETNVIKMDQSSKHSEITPLNADKSGATKTIEAKGIRYEKSNSASNGGAVGSPASTEGGK
;
A
#
# COMPACT_ATOMS: atom_id res chain seq x y z
N MET A 1 -2.80 -32.73 7.86
CA MET A 1 -3.39 -31.41 8.15
C MET A 1 -2.64 -30.23 7.50
N ARG A 2 -1.29 -30.15 7.58
CA ARG A 2 -0.50 -29.03 7.00
C ARG A 2 -0.50 -28.91 5.46
N LEU A 3 -0.69 -30.01 4.74
CA LEU A 3 -0.75 -29.98 3.27
C LEU A 3 -2.14 -29.54 2.79
N LEU A 4 -3.19 -30.05 3.43
CA LEU A 4 -4.57 -29.67 3.12
C LEU A 4 -4.81 -28.19 3.40
N SER A 5 -4.28 -27.64 4.50
CA SER A 5 -4.37 -26.20 4.77
C SER A 5 -3.60 -25.35 3.75
N LYS A 6 -2.45 -25.83 3.24
CA LYS A 6 -1.70 -25.15 2.17
C LYS A 6 -2.41 -25.21 0.83
N ILE A 7 -3.00 -26.36 0.49
CA ILE A 7 -3.80 -26.55 -0.74
C ILE A 7 -5.13 -25.79 -0.65
N LEU A 8 -5.72 -25.66 0.54
CA LEU A 8 -6.90 -24.84 0.76
C LEU A 8 -6.55 -23.34 0.73
N LEU A 9 -5.37 -22.93 1.23
CA LEU A 9 -4.90 -21.55 1.11
C LEU A 9 -4.56 -21.20 -0.35
N LEU A 10 -3.89 -22.13 -1.07
CA LEU A 10 -3.66 -22.01 -2.52
C LEU A 10 -4.99 -22.04 -3.27
N GLY A 11 -5.92 -22.89 -2.84
CA GLY A 11 -7.24 -23.07 -3.41
C GLY A 11 -8.15 -21.86 -3.20
N VAL A 12 -8.04 -21.17 -2.07
CA VAL A 12 -8.73 -19.89 -1.79
C VAL A 12 -8.05 -18.72 -2.52
N ALA A 13 -6.71 -18.75 -2.65
CA ALA A 13 -5.96 -17.80 -3.47
C ALA A 13 -6.23 -17.99 -4.98
N LEU A 14 -6.56 -19.22 -5.42
CA LEU A 14 -6.91 -19.56 -6.79
C LEU A 14 -8.44 -19.50 -7.04
N SER A 15 -9.31 -19.71 -6.05
CA SER A 15 -10.77 -19.62 -6.25
C SER A 15 -11.29 -18.18 -6.32
N GLY A 16 -10.40 -17.21 -6.10
CA GLY A 16 -10.68 -15.79 -6.28
C GLY A 16 -10.51 -15.30 -7.72
N PHE A 17 -10.25 -16.15 -8.73
CA PHE A 17 -10.24 -15.73 -10.14
C PHE A 17 -11.64 -15.28 -10.59
N VAL A 18 -12.04 -14.10 -10.18
CA VAL A 18 -13.15 -13.41 -10.81
C VAL A 18 -12.67 -13.00 -12.19
N PHE A 19 -13.42 -13.39 -13.21
CA PHE A 19 -13.16 -13.01 -14.60
C PHE A 19 -12.88 -11.52 -14.70
N ALA A 20 -11.81 -11.17 -15.41
CA ALA A 20 -11.44 -9.80 -15.68
C ALA A 20 -12.54 -9.13 -16.50
N ASP A 21 -13.05 -8.01 -16.00
CA ASP A 21 -13.85 -7.12 -16.84
C ASP A 21 -12.93 -6.45 -17.85
N ALA A 22 -13.44 -6.25 -19.06
CA ALA A 22 -12.65 -5.64 -20.12
C ALA A 22 -12.54 -4.12 -19.91
N ILE A 23 -11.35 -3.59 -20.17
CA ILE A 23 -11.01 -2.16 -20.05
C ILE A 23 -11.56 -1.42 -21.26
N ASN A 24 -12.06 -0.21 -21.07
CA ASN A 24 -12.43 0.64 -22.20
C ASN A 24 -11.22 1.45 -22.69
N PRO A 25 -11.12 1.75 -23.99
CA PRO A 25 -10.08 2.62 -24.54
C PRO A 25 -9.98 3.98 -23.85
N SER A 26 -11.10 4.56 -23.39
CA SER A 26 -11.16 5.81 -22.63
C SER A 26 -10.47 5.74 -21.27
N ASP A 27 -10.44 4.57 -20.65
CA ASP A 27 -9.85 4.36 -19.33
C ASP A 27 -8.33 4.24 -19.47
N LEU A 28 -7.89 3.54 -20.52
CA LEU A 28 -6.49 3.45 -20.95
C LEU A 28 -5.92 4.79 -21.42
N SER A 29 -6.73 5.68 -21.98
CA SER A 29 -6.30 7.04 -22.34
C SER A 29 -6.02 7.92 -21.12
N LYS A 30 -6.78 7.73 -20.04
CA LYS A 30 -6.57 8.45 -18.76
C LYS A 30 -5.31 8.01 -18.01
N GLY A 31 -4.71 6.87 -18.36
CA GLY A 31 -3.53 6.31 -17.68
C GLY A 31 -2.32 7.26 -17.56
N GLY A 32 -2.12 8.14 -18.55
CA GLY A 32 -1.04 9.13 -18.48
C GLY A 32 -1.20 10.13 -17.33
N ALA A 33 -2.43 10.54 -17.02
CA ALA A 33 -2.70 11.44 -15.90
C ALA A 33 -2.46 10.76 -14.54
N VAL A 34 -2.89 9.49 -14.41
CA VAL A 34 -2.67 8.66 -13.21
C VAL A 34 -1.18 8.50 -12.93
N ALA A 35 -0.40 8.12 -13.95
CA ALA A 35 1.05 7.96 -13.83
C ALA A 35 1.75 9.27 -13.42
N ARG A 36 1.37 10.42 -13.99
CA ARG A 36 1.92 11.72 -13.59
C ARG A 36 1.62 12.07 -12.13
N ASP A 37 0.37 11.88 -11.70
CA ASP A 37 -0.02 12.12 -10.29
C ASP A 37 0.74 11.20 -9.34
N GLN A 38 0.92 9.94 -9.73
CA GLN A 38 1.72 8.99 -8.97
C GLN A 38 3.16 9.47 -8.80
N GLN A 39 3.87 9.81 -9.89
CA GLN A 39 5.24 10.32 -9.80
C GLN A 39 5.35 11.54 -8.88
N LEU A 40 4.39 12.46 -8.95
CA LEU A 40 4.33 13.62 -8.04
C LEU A 40 4.09 13.22 -6.58
N SER A 41 3.25 12.21 -6.34
CA SER A 41 3.03 11.61 -5.01
C SER A 41 4.31 11.04 -4.42
N GLU A 42 5.11 10.34 -5.23
CA GLU A 42 6.37 9.75 -4.80
C GLU A 42 7.43 10.82 -4.52
N ILE A 43 7.51 11.84 -5.39
CA ILE A 43 8.38 12.99 -5.18
C ILE A 43 8.05 13.67 -3.86
N ARG A 44 6.77 13.90 -3.55
CA ARG A 44 6.32 14.46 -2.26
C ARG A 44 6.88 13.64 -1.08
N ASP A 45 6.75 12.32 -1.13
CA ASP A 45 7.18 11.45 -0.05
C ASP A 45 8.70 11.49 0.17
N ILE A 46 9.48 11.67 -0.89
CA ILE A 46 10.95 11.80 -0.82
C ILE A 46 11.35 13.20 -0.32
N MET A 47 10.61 14.24 -0.73
CA MET A 47 10.83 15.61 -0.28
C MET A 47 10.50 15.83 1.22
N ARG A 48 9.89 14.84 1.91
CA ARG A 48 9.80 14.82 3.39
C ARG A 48 11.16 14.80 4.07
N GLY A 49 12.16 14.16 3.46
CA GLY A 49 13.55 14.27 3.89
C GLY A 49 14.24 15.46 3.23
N GLY A 50 13.96 15.67 1.94
CA GLY A 50 14.55 16.75 1.13
C GLY A 50 16.08 16.65 1.00
N ARG A 51 16.66 15.55 1.47
CA ARG A 51 18.09 15.26 1.57
C ARG A 51 18.35 13.77 1.41
N GLY A 52 19.60 13.39 1.18
CA GLY A 52 20.00 12.00 0.93
C GLY A 52 19.77 11.57 -0.53
N GLY A 53 19.32 10.33 -0.73
CA GLY A 53 19.10 9.76 -2.06
C GLY A 53 17.99 8.72 -2.12
N TYR A 54 17.53 8.44 -3.34
CA TYR A 54 16.50 7.45 -3.64
C TYR A 54 16.80 6.81 -4.98
N LEU A 55 16.61 5.49 -5.05
CA LEU A 55 16.67 4.71 -6.28
C LEU A 55 15.47 3.77 -6.29
N ASP A 56 14.74 3.78 -7.40
CA ASP A 56 13.62 2.88 -7.67
C ASP A 56 13.73 2.37 -9.09
N ILE A 57 13.54 1.08 -9.28
CA ILE A 57 13.46 0.47 -10.61
C ILE A 57 12.44 -0.64 -10.48
N GLY A 58 11.49 -0.72 -11.39
CA GLY A 58 10.52 -1.82 -11.39
C GLY A 58 9.93 -2.10 -12.76
N PHE A 59 9.50 -3.34 -12.94
CA PHE A 59 8.73 -3.75 -14.11
C PHE A 59 7.62 -4.73 -13.72
N HIS A 60 6.41 -4.48 -14.23
CA HIS A 60 5.26 -5.35 -14.03
C HIS A 60 5.28 -6.52 -15.03
N TYR A 61 5.10 -7.72 -14.52
CA TYR A 61 4.83 -8.95 -15.26
C TYR A 61 3.39 -9.39 -15.01
N LEU A 62 2.61 -9.52 -16.09
CA LEU A 62 1.27 -10.08 -16.07
C LEU A 62 1.30 -11.50 -16.67
N PRO A 63 1.01 -12.55 -15.89
CA PRO A 63 1.18 -13.93 -16.35
C PRO A 63 0.20 -14.36 -17.45
N PHE A 64 -0.97 -13.71 -17.60
CA PHE A 64 -1.98 -14.13 -18.57
C PHE A 64 -2.60 -12.96 -19.35
N ARG A 65 -2.62 -13.06 -20.69
CA ARG A 65 -3.25 -12.08 -21.61
C ARG A 65 -4.75 -11.84 -21.38
N THR A 66 -5.42 -12.79 -20.75
CA THR A 66 -6.87 -12.72 -20.48
C THR A 66 -7.17 -11.89 -19.23
N GLN A 67 -6.16 -11.43 -18.49
CA GLN A 67 -6.33 -10.61 -17.28
C GLN A 67 -6.67 -9.16 -17.57
N THR A 68 -6.27 -8.67 -18.74
CA THR A 68 -6.49 -7.28 -19.13
C THR A 68 -7.13 -7.23 -20.52
N PRO A 69 -8.33 -7.79 -20.72
CA PRO A 69 -8.98 -7.72 -22.03
C PRO A 69 -9.38 -6.27 -22.33
N LEU A 70 -9.21 -5.84 -23.58
CA LEU A 70 -9.64 -4.53 -24.09
C LEU A 70 -11.00 -4.67 -24.77
N GLN A 71 -11.99 -3.87 -24.36
CA GLN A 71 -13.30 -3.79 -25.01
C GLN A 71 -13.32 -2.61 -25.99
N SER A 72 -13.25 -2.89 -27.28
CA SER A 72 -13.37 -1.89 -28.34
C SER A 72 -14.70 -2.00 -29.10
N GLU A 73 -14.93 -1.08 -30.03
CA GLU A 73 -16.03 -1.18 -31.01
C GLU A 73 -15.93 -2.43 -31.91
N TYR A 74 -14.72 -3.00 -32.05
CA TYR A 74 -14.45 -4.21 -32.84
C TYR A 74 -14.55 -5.51 -32.02
N GLY A 75 -14.87 -5.43 -30.72
CA GLY A 75 -15.03 -6.59 -29.85
C GLY A 75 -14.06 -6.60 -28.65
N LYS A 76 -13.89 -7.78 -28.06
CA LYS A 76 -12.95 -8.00 -26.95
C LYS A 76 -11.61 -8.51 -27.48
N HIS A 77 -10.53 -7.89 -27.05
CA HIS A 77 -9.17 -8.23 -27.46
C HIS A 77 -8.34 -8.60 -26.23
N ASP A 78 -7.76 -9.80 -26.23
CA ASP A 78 -6.84 -10.20 -25.17
C ASP A 78 -5.48 -9.50 -25.37
N GLY A 79 -4.81 -9.19 -24.28
CA GLY A 79 -3.50 -8.54 -24.31
C GLY A 79 -2.95 -8.27 -22.92
N TYR A 80 -1.84 -7.54 -22.86
CA TYR A 80 -1.04 -7.33 -21.67
C TYR A 80 -0.95 -5.84 -21.38
N ALA A 81 -1.45 -5.43 -20.21
CA ALA A 81 -1.07 -4.16 -19.63
C ALA A 81 0.36 -4.25 -19.06
N PHE A 82 1.15 -3.20 -19.23
CA PHE A 82 2.51 -3.14 -18.70
C PHE A 82 2.79 -1.78 -18.08
N ARG A 83 3.72 -1.79 -17.13
CA ARG A 83 4.28 -0.59 -16.49
C ARG A 83 5.72 -0.88 -16.09
N HIS A 84 6.62 -0.03 -16.57
CA HIS A 84 8.03 -0.02 -16.22
C HIS A 84 8.35 1.34 -15.64
N HIS A 85 9.09 1.38 -14.53
CA HIS A 85 9.46 2.63 -13.90
C HIS A 85 10.91 2.59 -13.45
N ALA A 86 11.52 3.77 -13.44
CA ALA A 86 12.83 4.01 -12.88
C ALA A 86 12.85 5.43 -12.30
N ALA A 87 13.35 5.57 -11.09
CA ALA A 87 13.49 6.86 -10.45
C ALA A 87 14.80 6.98 -9.68
N VAL A 88 15.39 8.17 -9.74
CA VAL A 88 16.59 8.53 -9.02
C VAL A 88 16.42 9.92 -8.43
N PHE A 89 16.69 10.06 -7.15
CA PHE A 89 16.92 11.34 -6.51
C PHE A 89 18.25 11.33 -5.79
N GLY A 90 18.98 12.43 -5.88
CA GLY A 90 20.22 12.65 -5.15
C GLY A 90 20.31 14.09 -4.72
N SER A 91 20.83 14.31 -3.51
CA SER A 91 21.06 15.64 -2.98
C SER A 91 22.40 15.73 -2.25
N GLY A 92 23.01 16.91 -2.34
CA GLY A 92 24.27 17.23 -1.70
C GLY A 92 24.15 18.49 -0.84
N GLU A 93 24.91 18.55 0.23
CA GLU A 93 25.03 19.75 1.07
C GLU A 93 25.82 20.83 0.32
N VAL A 94 25.25 22.03 0.21
CA VAL A 94 25.87 23.19 -0.45
C VAL A 94 26.30 24.26 0.56
N ALA A 95 25.72 24.24 1.75
CA ALA A 95 26.07 25.04 2.92
C ALA A 95 25.55 24.31 4.18
N PRO A 96 26.01 24.67 5.39
CA PRO A 96 25.54 24.03 6.62
C PRO A 96 24.01 23.94 6.68
N GLU A 97 23.49 22.72 6.79
CA GLU A 97 22.06 22.41 6.89
C GLU A 97 21.25 22.77 5.62
N LYS A 98 21.92 23.04 4.49
CA LYS A 98 21.29 23.40 3.20
C LYS A 98 21.69 22.43 2.11
N HIS A 99 20.70 21.84 1.45
CA HIS A 99 20.88 20.80 0.46
C HIS A 99 20.29 21.22 -0.89
N LEU A 100 21.03 20.94 -1.97
CA LEU A 100 20.55 21.02 -3.34
C LEU A 100 20.42 19.60 -3.89
N GLY A 101 19.32 19.30 -4.56
CA GLY A 101 19.06 17.99 -5.13
C GLY A 101 18.54 18.05 -6.57
N MET A 102 18.67 16.91 -7.24
CA MET A 102 18.16 16.66 -8.59
C MET A 102 17.39 15.36 -8.58
N LEU A 103 16.32 15.31 -9.35
CA LEU A 103 15.43 14.16 -9.45
C LEU A 103 15.11 13.83 -10.91
N LEU A 104 14.99 12.53 -11.20
CA LEU A 104 14.59 12.00 -12.50
C LEU A 104 13.71 10.76 -12.29
N TRP A 105 12.48 10.82 -12.80
CA TRP A 105 11.48 9.76 -12.83
C TRP A 105 11.18 9.45 -14.28
N LEU A 106 11.24 8.17 -14.63
CA LEU A 106 10.92 7.63 -15.94
C LEU A 106 9.86 6.57 -15.73
N GLU A 107 8.79 6.65 -16.49
CA GLU A 107 7.78 5.60 -16.54
C GLU A 107 7.43 5.32 -17.98
N ARG A 108 7.25 4.05 -18.32
CA ARG A 108 6.75 3.60 -19.59
C ARG A 108 5.61 2.63 -19.32
N SER A 109 4.42 2.92 -19.82
CA SER A 109 3.21 2.16 -19.50
C SER A 109 2.28 2.08 -20.70
N GLY A 110 1.47 1.04 -20.75
CA GLY A 110 0.53 0.85 -21.84
C GLY A 110 -0.17 -0.48 -21.84
N TRP A 111 -0.77 -0.78 -22.99
CA TRP A 111 -1.40 -2.05 -23.30
C TRP A 111 -0.99 -2.48 -24.70
N ASP A 112 -0.64 -3.75 -24.88
CA ASP A 112 -0.32 -4.35 -26.18
C ASP A 112 -1.01 -5.71 -26.31
N GLY A 113 -1.31 -6.15 -27.54
CA GLY A 113 -1.98 -7.43 -27.79
C GLY A 113 -1.08 -8.66 -27.54
N GLU A 114 0.23 -8.44 -27.42
CA GLU A 114 1.21 -9.49 -27.24
C GLU A 114 2.21 -9.18 -26.11
N ASP A 115 2.75 -10.24 -25.50
CA ASP A 115 3.68 -10.15 -24.36
C ASP A 115 5.09 -9.80 -24.85
N PHE A 116 5.39 -8.51 -25.01
CA PHE A 116 6.75 -8.07 -25.35
C PHE A 116 7.25 -6.95 -24.47
N PHE A 117 8.03 -7.33 -23.46
CA PHE A 117 8.61 -6.41 -22.48
C PHE A 117 9.53 -5.32 -23.04
N PHE A 118 10.31 -5.63 -24.08
CA PHE A 118 11.31 -4.70 -24.62
C PHE A 118 11.02 -4.24 -26.05
N VAL A 119 10.20 -5.00 -26.78
CA VAL A 119 9.93 -4.75 -28.21
C VAL A 119 8.42 -4.79 -28.42
N PRO A 120 7.72 -3.70 -28.11
CA PRO A 120 6.29 -3.63 -28.40
C PRO A 120 5.98 -3.90 -29.87
N GLN A 121 4.82 -4.48 -30.16
CA GLN A 121 4.40 -4.74 -31.55
C GLN A 121 3.69 -3.53 -32.17
N TYR A 122 3.17 -2.62 -31.36
CA TYR A 122 2.45 -1.43 -31.83
C TYR A 122 1.29 -1.77 -32.78
N ASN A 123 0.46 -2.75 -32.38
CA ASN A 123 -0.68 -3.15 -33.21
C ASN A 123 -1.82 -2.11 -33.18
N ASP A 124 -2.85 -2.31 -34.00
CA ASP A 124 -4.02 -1.42 -34.12
C ASP A 124 -4.81 -1.23 -32.80
N PHE A 125 -4.59 -2.09 -31.80
CA PHE A 125 -5.24 -2.07 -30.49
C PHE A 125 -4.29 -1.63 -29.36
N SER A 126 -3.03 -1.34 -29.67
CA SER A 126 -2.01 -1.01 -28.67
C SER A 126 -2.05 0.46 -28.30
N ILE A 127 -1.67 0.76 -27.07
CA ILE A 127 -1.39 2.14 -26.64
C ILE A 127 -0.21 2.18 -25.70
N GLN A 128 0.74 3.07 -25.98
CA GLN A 128 2.02 3.10 -25.26
C GLN A 128 2.46 4.53 -25.03
N ARG A 129 2.89 4.80 -23.80
CA ARG A 129 3.32 6.13 -23.37
C ARG A 129 4.58 6.03 -22.54
N SER A 130 5.39 7.07 -22.65
CA SER A 130 6.51 7.33 -21.77
C SER A 130 6.33 8.67 -21.06
N ILE A 131 6.60 8.72 -19.77
CA ILE A 131 6.56 9.91 -18.94
C ILE A 131 7.93 10.11 -18.32
N ALA A 132 8.55 11.26 -18.59
CA ALA A 132 9.79 11.69 -17.97
C ALA A 132 9.53 12.91 -17.08
N THR A 133 9.66 12.74 -15.78
CA THR A 133 9.59 13.82 -14.80
C THR A 133 10.97 14.13 -14.26
N TRP A 134 11.38 15.39 -14.31
CA TRP A 134 12.67 15.83 -13.78
C TRP A 134 12.51 17.14 -13.04
N GLY A 135 13.45 17.44 -12.15
CA GLY A 135 13.46 18.70 -11.44
C GLY A 135 14.61 18.86 -10.47
N PHE A 136 14.58 19.98 -9.77
CA PHE A 136 15.55 20.35 -8.75
C PHE A 136 14.84 20.60 -7.44
N SER A 137 15.54 20.34 -6.34
CA SER A 137 15.06 20.62 -4.99
C SER A 137 16.08 21.43 -4.21
N PHE A 138 15.59 22.32 -3.36
CA PHE A 138 16.38 22.97 -2.33
C PHE A 138 15.73 22.70 -0.97
N THR A 139 16.52 22.32 0.02
CA THR A 139 16.07 22.05 1.38
C THR A 139 16.94 22.77 2.38
N ASP A 140 16.31 23.42 3.36
CA ASP A 140 16.97 23.97 4.55
C ASP A 140 16.50 23.17 5.77
N SER A 141 17.36 22.29 6.24
CA SER A 141 17.08 21.37 7.35
C SER A 141 16.94 22.11 8.69
N LYS A 142 17.50 23.32 8.81
CA LYS A 142 17.42 24.14 10.03
C LYS A 142 16.03 24.69 10.27
N THR A 143 15.42 25.16 9.17
CA THR A 143 14.12 25.84 9.17
C THR A 143 12.99 24.91 8.69
N ASP A 144 13.33 23.66 8.39
CA ASP A 144 12.44 22.59 7.96
C ASP A 144 11.57 22.98 6.74
N TRP A 145 12.20 23.59 5.73
CA TRP A 145 11.54 23.89 4.47
C TRP A 145 12.22 23.23 3.28
N THR A 146 11.40 22.85 2.31
CA THR A 146 11.83 22.28 1.03
C THR A 146 11.03 22.90 -0.11
N LEU A 147 11.71 23.30 -1.17
CA LEU A 147 11.12 23.70 -2.44
C LEU A 147 11.63 22.74 -3.51
N ALA A 148 10.74 22.19 -4.33
CA ALA A 148 11.12 21.46 -5.52
C ALA A 148 10.26 21.90 -6.71
N LEU A 149 10.86 21.94 -7.89
CA LEU A 149 10.21 22.37 -9.11
C LEU A 149 10.82 21.67 -10.32
N GLY A 150 10.03 21.53 -11.38
CA GLY A 150 10.48 20.83 -12.56
C GLY A 150 9.43 20.70 -13.65
N MET A 151 9.66 19.74 -14.54
CA MET A 151 8.79 19.46 -15.68
C MET A 151 8.42 17.98 -15.76
N GLN A 152 7.26 17.68 -16.32
CA GLN A 152 6.85 16.33 -16.72
C GLN A 152 6.60 16.32 -18.23
N HIS A 153 7.28 15.46 -18.94
CA HIS A 153 7.11 15.24 -20.38
C HIS A 153 6.35 13.95 -20.56
N GLN A 154 5.15 14.00 -21.12
CA GLN A 154 4.45 12.82 -21.60
C GLN A 154 4.67 12.72 -23.12
N ASN A 155 5.26 11.62 -23.54
CA ASN A 155 5.41 11.23 -24.93
C ASN A 155 4.48 10.06 -25.23
N VAL A 156 3.68 10.21 -26.27
CA VAL A 156 2.82 9.14 -26.76
C VAL A 156 3.61 8.36 -27.81
N GLU A 157 4.03 7.13 -27.48
CA GLU A 157 4.86 6.31 -28.37
C GLU A 157 4.04 5.72 -29.51
N HIS A 158 2.82 5.29 -29.20
CA HIS A 158 1.89 4.69 -30.16
C HIS A 158 0.46 4.77 -29.66
N VAL A 159 -0.47 5.04 -30.59
CA VAL A 159 -1.91 5.03 -30.36
C VAL A 159 -2.56 4.23 -31.47
N GLY A 160 -3.17 3.12 -31.10
CA GLY A 160 -3.99 2.31 -32.00
C GLY A 160 -5.27 3.03 -32.44
N LYS A 161 -5.98 2.45 -33.40
CA LYS A 161 -7.16 3.06 -34.04
C LYS A 161 -8.37 3.19 -33.11
N VAL A 162 -8.39 2.42 -32.02
CA VAL A 162 -9.53 2.32 -31.09
C VAL A 162 -9.52 3.37 -29.98
N TYR A 163 -8.46 4.15 -29.88
CA TYR A 163 -8.28 5.15 -28.83
C TYR A 163 -8.61 6.55 -29.33
N PRO A 164 -9.04 7.47 -28.44
CA PRO A 164 -9.17 8.87 -28.79
C PRO A 164 -7.82 9.43 -29.25
N HIS A 165 -7.86 10.42 -30.15
CA HIS A 165 -6.65 11.12 -30.59
C HIS A 165 -6.01 11.81 -29.39
N GLU A 166 -4.80 11.39 -29.04
CA GLU A 166 -3.97 12.07 -28.06
C GLU A 166 -2.96 12.97 -28.75
N ASN A 167 -2.65 14.12 -28.14
CA ASN A 167 -1.58 14.98 -28.61
C ASN A 167 -0.23 14.29 -28.37
N ASP A 168 0.61 14.24 -29.42
CA ASP A 168 1.88 13.48 -29.45
C ASP A 168 2.91 13.89 -28.40
N SER A 169 2.76 15.03 -27.73
CA SER A 169 3.63 15.40 -26.61
C SER A 169 2.96 16.44 -25.71
N LEU A 170 2.82 16.12 -24.42
CA LEU A 170 2.28 17.03 -23.42
C LEU A 170 3.38 17.40 -22.42
N LEU A 171 3.54 18.71 -22.23
CA LEU A 171 4.54 19.28 -21.33
C LEU A 171 3.85 19.93 -20.14
N TYR A 172 4.16 19.43 -18.95
CA TYR A 172 3.63 19.94 -17.69
C TYR A 172 4.75 20.56 -16.87
N SER A 173 4.41 21.57 -16.07
CA SER A 173 5.27 22.11 -15.02
C SER A 173 4.70 21.74 -13.65
N TRP A 174 5.57 21.44 -12.71
CA TRP A 174 5.15 21.09 -11.36
C TRP A 174 5.99 21.82 -10.32
N ALA A 175 5.38 22.03 -9.16
CA ALA A 175 6.03 22.63 -8.01
C ALA A 175 5.59 21.92 -6.74
N HIS A 176 6.48 21.85 -5.77
CA HIS A 176 6.26 21.30 -4.45
C HIS A 176 6.91 22.21 -3.42
N LEU A 177 6.15 22.59 -2.40
CA LEU A 177 6.61 23.37 -1.26
C LEU A 177 6.26 22.62 0.01
N ARG A 178 7.22 22.51 0.92
CA ARG A 178 7.02 21.96 2.26
C ARG A 178 7.55 22.94 3.29
N PHE A 179 6.79 23.11 4.36
CA PHE A 179 7.18 23.86 5.54
C PHE A 179 6.72 23.09 6.78
N GLY A 180 7.69 22.53 7.51
CA GLY A 180 7.41 21.67 8.65
C GLY A 180 6.65 20.41 8.23
N LYS A 181 5.46 20.29 8.82
CA LYS A 181 4.50 19.19 8.61
C LYS A 181 3.52 19.43 7.46
N ALA A 182 3.49 20.63 6.89
CA ALA A 182 2.58 20.97 5.82
C ALA A 182 3.31 20.97 4.48
N SER A 183 2.65 20.50 3.43
CA SER A 183 3.15 20.62 2.07
C SER A 183 2.04 20.91 1.08
N ALA A 184 2.38 21.67 0.05
CA ALA A 184 1.54 21.93 -1.11
C ALA A 184 2.27 21.48 -2.37
N GLN A 185 1.53 20.93 -3.33
CA GLN A 185 2.04 20.51 -4.62
C GLN A 185 1.05 20.90 -5.70
N ALA A 186 1.56 21.35 -6.85
CA ALA A 186 0.74 21.75 -7.98
C ALA A 186 1.35 21.25 -9.29
N ASN A 187 0.47 20.96 -10.25
CA ASN A 187 0.83 20.56 -11.61
C ASN A 187 0.04 21.41 -12.60
N PHE A 188 0.70 21.88 -13.65
CA PHE A 188 0.14 22.79 -14.65
C PHE A 188 0.43 22.30 -16.06
N TYR A 189 -0.57 22.37 -16.93
CA TYR A 189 -0.40 22.23 -18.37
C TYR A 189 -0.56 23.61 -19.00
N LYS A 190 0.49 24.15 -19.61
CA LYS A 190 0.50 25.55 -20.09
C LYS A 190 0.12 26.51 -18.95
N THR A 191 -1.04 27.15 -19.03
CA THR A 191 -1.58 28.07 -18.01
C THR A 191 -2.62 27.44 -17.10
N ASP A 192 -3.07 26.23 -17.40
CA ASP A 192 -4.17 25.58 -16.71
C ASP A 192 -3.64 24.64 -15.63
N TRP A 193 -4.20 24.74 -14.43
CA TRP A 193 -3.86 23.83 -13.34
C TRP A 193 -4.53 22.48 -13.59
N ARG A 194 -3.85 21.40 -13.19
CA ARG A 194 -4.32 20.02 -13.37
C ARG A 194 -4.48 19.29 -12.06
N LEU A 195 -3.56 19.55 -11.15
CA LEU A 195 -3.55 18.97 -9.82
C LEU A 195 -3.17 20.07 -8.84
N PHE A 196 -3.93 20.19 -7.77
CA PHE A 196 -3.49 20.84 -6.55
C PHE A 196 -3.62 19.85 -5.40
N ARG A 197 -2.56 19.74 -4.60
CA ARG A 197 -2.54 18.82 -3.46
C ARG A 197 -2.00 19.53 -2.24
N PHE A 198 -2.76 19.42 -1.16
CA PHE A 198 -2.33 19.82 0.17
C PHE A 198 -2.12 18.56 1.02
N SER A 199 -1.09 18.54 1.86
CA SER A 199 -0.83 17.41 2.75
C SER A 199 -0.32 17.87 4.11
N LEU A 200 -0.73 17.16 5.15
CA LEU A 200 -0.30 17.30 6.54
C LEU A 200 0.31 15.98 6.98
N ASP A 201 1.63 15.95 7.16
CA ASP A 201 2.40 14.82 7.68
C ASP A 201 2.57 15.01 9.19
N LEU A 202 1.54 14.67 9.97
CA LEU A 202 1.56 14.94 11.41
C LEU A 202 2.36 13.90 12.18
N GLU A 203 2.51 12.70 11.61
CA GLU A 203 3.29 11.59 12.16
C GLU A 203 4.74 12.02 12.41
N SER A 204 5.20 11.92 13.66
CA SER A 204 6.61 12.15 13.96
C SER A 204 7.42 10.90 13.66
N ARG A 205 8.40 11.00 12.74
CA ARG A 205 9.28 9.89 12.33
C ARG A 205 10.73 10.21 12.64
N ALA A 206 11.40 9.34 13.38
CA ALA A 206 12.80 9.55 13.78
C ALA A 206 13.79 9.59 12.60
N VAL A 207 13.47 8.92 11.47
CA VAL A 207 14.29 8.96 10.24
C VAL A 207 14.42 10.38 9.68
N TYR A 208 13.41 11.22 9.92
CA TYR A 208 13.38 12.62 9.49
C TYR A 208 13.66 13.60 10.65
N GLY A 209 14.36 13.15 11.71
CA GLY A 209 14.66 13.99 12.88
C GLY A 209 13.51 14.15 13.88
N GLY A 210 12.43 13.38 13.73
CA GLY A 210 11.30 13.35 14.65
C GLY A 210 11.54 12.52 15.91
N ARG A 211 10.46 12.28 16.66
CA ARG A 211 10.48 11.47 17.89
C ARG A 211 10.59 9.98 17.57
N SER A 212 11.21 9.24 18.50
CA SER A 212 11.33 7.77 18.46
C SER A 212 10.25 7.04 19.28
N SER A 213 9.37 7.75 19.99
CA SER A 213 8.28 7.16 20.78
C SER A 213 7.22 8.19 21.17
N GLY A 214 6.07 7.69 21.65
CA GLY A 214 4.98 8.48 22.24
C GLY A 214 3.85 8.85 21.27
N LEU A 215 2.80 9.50 21.78
CA LEU A 215 1.57 9.78 21.03
C LEU A 215 1.78 10.53 19.70
N LEU A 216 2.81 11.36 19.58
CA LEU A 216 3.07 12.10 18.34
C LEU A 216 3.51 11.21 17.18
N THR A 217 4.00 10.00 17.45
CA THR A 217 4.36 9.03 16.41
C THR A 217 3.14 8.27 15.87
N TYR A 218 1.95 8.55 16.43
CA TYR A 218 0.65 7.98 16.04
C TYR A 218 -0.31 9.04 15.47
N LEU A 219 0.16 10.27 15.22
CA LEU A 219 -0.68 11.25 14.56
C LEU A 219 -0.91 10.86 13.08
N PRO A 220 -2.08 11.18 12.51
CA PRO A 220 -2.43 10.79 11.15
C PRO A 220 -1.73 11.65 10.11
N ASN A 221 -1.57 11.10 8.91
CA ASN A 221 -1.20 11.85 7.72
C ASN A 221 -2.45 12.06 6.88
N VAL A 222 -2.69 13.30 6.47
CA VAL A 222 -3.90 13.65 5.71
C VAL A 222 -3.48 14.37 4.44
N SER A 223 -4.06 14.00 3.31
CA SER A 223 -3.89 14.73 2.05
C SER A 223 -5.22 14.99 1.37
N LEU A 224 -5.35 16.20 0.81
CA LEU A 224 -6.45 16.60 -0.06
C LEU A 224 -5.87 16.86 -1.45
N ALA A 225 -6.34 16.12 -2.45
CA ALA A 225 -6.00 16.32 -3.85
C ALA A 225 -7.23 16.84 -4.60
N MET A 226 -7.03 17.84 -5.45
CA MET A 226 -8.03 18.43 -6.33
C MET A 226 -7.53 18.27 -7.76
N TYR A 227 -8.37 17.74 -8.63
CA TYR A 227 -8.06 17.44 -10.02
C TYR A 227 -8.96 18.27 -10.93
N ASN A 228 -8.35 18.92 -11.91
CA ASN A 228 -9.06 19.58 -13.00
C ASN A 228 -9.02 18.66 -14.23
N ALA A 229 -10.19 18.19 -14.66
CA ALA A 229 -10.29 17.37 -15.85
C ALA A 229 -10.27 18.24 -17.10
N ASP A 230 -9.61 17.76 -18.16
CA ASP A 230 -9.54 18.44 -19.46
C ASP A 230 -10.86 18.38 -20.25
N ASP A 231 -11.79 17.52 -19.83
CA ASP A 231 -13.01 17.24 -20.57
C ASP A 231 -14.19 18.01 -19.96
N GLU A 232 -14.96 18.72 -20.79
CA GLU A 232 -16.17 19.46 -20.37
C GLU A 232 -17.24 18.56 -19.72
N SER A 233 -17.06 17.23 -19.80
CA SER A 233 -17.95 16.21 -19.26
C SER A 233 -17.49 15.58 -17.94
N ASP A 234 -16.25 15.82 -17.49
CA ASP A 234 -15.72 15.28 -16.23
C ASP A 234 -15.78 16.35 -15.12
N VAL A 235 -16.39 16.00 -13.99
CA VAL A 235 -16.50 16.88 -12.81
C VAL A 235 -15.14 16.97 -12.12
N ASP A 236 -14.71 18.18 -11.73
CA ASP A 236 -13.54 18.40 -10.87
C ASP A 236 -13.59 17.41 -9.69
N SER A 237 -12.61 16.52 -9.62
CA SER A 237 -12.58 15.49 -8.58
C SER A 237 -11.76 15.96 -7.40
N MET A 238 -12.26 15.70 -6.18
CA MET A 238 -11.56 15.99 -4.94
C MET A 238 -11.43 14.71 -4.13
N ARG A 239 -10.20 14.34 -3.77
CA ARG A 239 -9.89 13.14 -3.00
C ARG A 239 -9.24 13.49 -1.68
N VAL A 240 -9.80 12.98 -0.59
CA VAL A 240 -9.17 13.01 0.73
C VAL A 240 -8.59 11.64 1.02
N THR A 241 -7.33 11.60 1.45
CA THR A 241 -6.68 10.39 1.95
C THR A 241 -6.24 10.61 3.39
N TRP A 242 -6.56 9.64 4.24
CA TRP A 242 -6.20 9.59 5.65
C TRP A 242 -5.38 8.32 5.91
N GLU A 243 -4.14 8.47 6.37
CA GLU A 243 -3.27 7.36 6.79
C GLU A 243 -3.02 7.46 8.31
N GLN A 244 -3.24 6.36 9.02
CA GLN A 244 -3.15 6.28 10.47
C GLN A 244 -2.18 5.16 10.87
N ASN A 245 -1.13 5.50 11.64
CA ASN A 245 -0.32 4.50 12.33
C ASN A 245 -1.16 3.89 13.47
N LEU A 246 -1.41 2.59 13.40
CA LEU A 246 -2.16 1.83 14.40
C LEU A 246 -1.23 1.16 15.43
N TYR A 247 -0.01 0.80 15.02
CA TYR A 247 0.92 0.09 15.90
C TYR A 247 2.38 0.26 15.44
N GLY A 248 3.19 0.88 16.29
CA GLY A 248 4.66 0.77 16.25
C GLY A 248 5.36 1.23 14.98
N GLN A 249 4.66 1.97 14.09
CA GLN A 249 5.12 2.26 12.71
C GLN A 249 5.29 0.99 11.86
N GLN A 250 4.52 -0.04 12.21
CA GLN A 250 4.47 -1.33 11.54
C GLN A 250 3.08 -1.61 10.98
N LEU A 251 2.01 -1.18 11.66
CA LEU A 251 0.64 -1.34 11.17
C LEU A 251 0.01 0.01 10.85
N TYR A 252 -0.50 0.16 9.63
CA TYR A 252 -1.16 1.37 9.16
C TYR A 252 -2.52 1.05 8.57
N ALA A 253 -3.49 1.92 8.82
CA ALA A 253 -4.74 1.96 8.07
C ALA A 253 -4.75 3.19 7.19
N GLU A 254 -5.12 3.03 5.92
CA GLU A 254 -5.30 4.10 4.96
C GLU A 254 -6.73 4.07 4.44
N VAL A 255 -7.37 5.23 4.35
CA VAL A 255 -8.72 5.38 3.81
C VAL A 255 -8.73 6.56 2.86
N SER A 256 -9.32 6.37 1.68
CA SER A 256 -9.55 7.42 0.70
C SER A 256 -11.04 7.63 0.45
N TYR A 257 -11.42 8.89 0.26
CA TYR A 257 -12.80 9.31 0.06
C TYR A 257 -12.86 10.39 -1.02
N ASP A 258 -13.73 10.20 -2.01
CA ASP A 258 -13.93 11.16 -3.10
C ASP A 258 -15.11 12.06 -2.74
N LEU A 259 -14.83 13.36 -2.58
CA LEU A 259 -15.81 14.37 -2.13
C LEU A 259 -16.80 14.74 -3.23
N SER A 260 -16.38 14.71 -4.49
CA SER A 260 -17.21 15.11 -5.64
C SER A 260 -18.42 14.18 -5.83
N ASP A 261 -18.22 12.88 -5.57
CA ASP A 261 -19.27 11.86 -5.64
C ASP A 261 -19.77 11.40 -4.25
N ALA A 262 -19.32 12.09 -3.19
CA ALA A 262 -19.57 11.77 -1.78
C ALA A 262 -19.46 10.26 -1.47
N GLY A 263 -18.37 9.64 -1.91
CA GLY A 263 -18.21 8.19 -1.91
C GLY A 263 -16.94 7.71 -1.22
N PHE A 264 -17.06 6.59 -0.52
CA PHE A 264 -15.90 5.75 -0.18
C PHE A 264 -15.17 5.36 -1.47
N HIS A 265 -13.86 5.61 -1.52
CA HIS A 265 -13.00 5.25 -2.65
C HIS A 265 -12.25 3.95 -2.36
N SER A 266 -11.46 3.93 -1.29
CA SER A 266 -10.69 2.75 -0.91
C SER A 266 -10.30 2.74 0.57
N ALA A 267 -9.96 1.55 1.07
CA ALA A 267 -9.32 1.34 2.34
C ALA A 267 -8.22 0.28 2.21
N ALA A 268 -7.11 0.49 2.90
CA ALA A 268 -6.00 -0.44 2.95
C ALA A 268 -5.53 -0.63 4.39
N LEU A 269 -5.23 -1.88 4.76
CA LEU A 269 -4.52 -2.23 5.97
C LEU A 269 -3.12 -2.71 5.58
N LYS A 270 -2.09 -1.96 5.99
CA LYS A 270 -0.69 -2.17 5.61
C LYS A 270 0.10 -2.62 6.83
N PHE A 271 0.71 -3.79 6.77
CA PHE A 271 1.56 -4.36 7.81
C PHE A 271 3.00 -4.52 7.32
N TYR A 272 3.93 -3.89 8.01
CA TYR A 272 5.36 -3.94 7.77
C TYR A 272 6.02 -4.67 8.96
N PRO A 273 6.60 -5.86 8.76
CA PRO A 273 7.29 -6.58 9.81
C PRO A 273 8.45 -5.77 10.42
N ASP A 274 9.07 -4.92 9.59
CA ASP A 274 10.09 -3.98 10.00
C ASP A 274 9.71 -2.54 9.57
N PRO A 275 9.89 -1.52 10.44
CA PRO A 275 9.55 -0.12 10.14
C PRO A 275 10.30 0.49 8.94
N SER A 276 11.40 -0.10 8.49
CA SER A 276 12.07 0.30 7.24
C SER A 276 11.19 0.13 6.01
N ARG A 277 10.07 -0.61 6.13
CA ARG A 277 9.10 -0.92 5.06
C ARG A 277 9.70 -1.68 3.87
N MET A 278 10.86 -2.33 4.06
CA MET A 278 11.47 -3.19 3.02
C MET A 278 10.64 -4.44 2.70
N ILE A 279 9.80 -4.85 3.64
CA ILE A 279 8.82 -5.93 3.47
C ILE A 279 7.46 -5.40 3.94
N GLY A 280 6.41 -5.69 3.19
CA GLY A 280 5.05 -5.23 3.48
C GLY A 280 3.99 -6.24 3.08
N PHE A 281 2.89 -6.23 3.81
CA PHE A 281 1.67 -6.97 3.51
C PHE A 281 0.52 -5.98 3.48
N GLU A 282 -0.31 -6.05 2.47
CA GLU A 282 -1.41 -5.14 2.27
C GLU A 282 -2.70 -5.92 2.02
N ALA A 283 -3.77 -5.55 2.70
CA ALA A 283 -5.12 -5.96 2.38
C ALA A 283 -5.94 -4.72 2.02
N THR A 284 -6.58 -4.73 0.85
CA THR A 284 -7.31 -3.57 0.33
C THR A 284 -8.76 -3.89 0.00
N CYS A 285 -9.60 -2.88 0.11
CA CYS A 285 -10.95 -2.84 -0.42
C CYS A 285 -11.10 -1.53 -1.19
N LEU A 286 -11.59 -1.58 -2.43
CA LEU A 286 -11.86 -0.40 -3.25
C LEU A 286 -13.29 -0.43 -3.79
N ARG A 287 -13.90 0.74 -3.99
CA ARG A 287 -15.18 0.87 -4.67
C ARG A 287 -14.94 1.07 -6.15
N ARG A 288 -15.53 0.19 -6.96
CA ARG A 288 -15.56 0.34 -8.41
C ARG A 288 -16.64 1.36 -8.72
N HIS A 289 -16.22 2.57 -9.05
CA HIS A 289 -17.11 3.61 -9.57
C HIS A 289 -16.54 4.27 -10.82
N LEU A 290 -15.21 4.28 -10.96
CA LEU A 290 -14.51 5.12 -11.93
C LEU A 290 -14.35 4.53 -13.35
N TYR A 291 -14.47 3.21 -13.55
CA TYR A 291 -14.08 2.59 -14.84
C TYR A 291 -15.08 1.60 -15.46
N SER A 292 -16.03 1.05 -14.70
CA SER A 292 -16.82 -0.12 -15.18
C SER A 292 -18.32 -0.04 -14.99
N GLY A 293 -18.89 1.15 -14.74
CA GLY A 293 -20.35 1.38 -14.69
C GLY A 293 -21.14 0.52 -13.69
N SER A 294 -20.47 -0.10 -12.71
CA SER A 294 -21.05 -1.00 -11.70
C SER A 294 -20.45 -0.72 -10.33
N GLU A 295 -21.33 -0.41 -9.37
CA GLU A 295 -21.00 -0.17 -7.96
C GLU A 295 -20.68 -1.47 -7.22
N ASP A 296 -19.44 -1.94 -7.32
CA ASP A 296 -19.00 -3.14 -6.60
C ASP A 296 -17.78 -2.86 -5.71
N PHE A 297 -17.71 -3.54 -4.57
CA PHE A 297 -16.48 -3.58 -3.76
C PHE A 297 -15.53 -4.64 -4.28
N LEU A 298 -14.29 -4.24 -4.54
CA LEU A 298 -13.23 -5.14 -4.95
C LEU A 298 -12.22 -5.30 -3.81
N TRP A 299 -12.09 -6.55 -3.34
CA TRP A 299 -11.11 -6.94 -2.35
C TRP A 299 -9.85 -7.45 -3.01
N GLY A 300 -8.72 -7.10 -2.43
CA GLY A 300 -7.41 -7.46 -2.92
C GLY A 300 -6.35 -7.34 -1.86
N GLY A 301 -5.10 -7.46 -2.30
CA GLY A 301 -3.95 -7.31 -1.43
C GLY A 301 -2.65 -7.47 -2.18
N ALA A 302 -1.58 -7.10 -1.49
CA ALA A 302 -0.22 -7.18 -2.01
C ALA A 302 0.75 -7.71 -0.96
N ILE A 303 1.79 -8.38 -1.42
CA ILE A 303 2.96 -8.76 -0.65
C ILE A 303 4.15 -8.08 -1.32
N ASP A 304 4.79 -7.20 -0.58
CA ASP A 304 5.96 -6.47 -0.99
C ASP A 304 7.19 -7.11 -0.35
N LEU A 305 8.10 -7.63 -1.18
CA LEU A 305 9.41 -8.12 -0.78
C LEU A 305 10.49 -7.24 -1.44
N LEU A 306 11.69 -7.26 -0.87
CA LEU A 306 12.80 -6.39 -1.28
C LEU A 306 13.05 -6.32 -2.80
N PHE A 307 12.91 -7.45 -3.51
CA PHE A 307 13.16 -7.52 -4.95
C PHE A 307 11.94 -7.88 -5.80
N VAL A 308 10.82 -8.19 -5.16
CA VAL A 308 9.63 -8.69 -5.87
C VAL A 308 8.38 -8.32 -5.10
N ARG A 309 7.35 -7.86 -5.82
CA ARG A 309 6.03 -7.59 -5.28
C ARG A 309 5.00 -8.45 -6.00
N PHE A 310 4.11 -9.07 -5.23
CA PHE A 310 2.97 -9.80 -5.74
C PHE A 310 1.71 -9.07 -5.34
N ALA A 311 0.83 -8.78 -6.28
CA ALA A 311 -0.44 -8.13 -5.98
C ALA A 311 -1.59 -8.80 -6.71
N TYR A 312 -2.76 -8.77 -6.07
CA TYR A 312 -4.01 -9.23 -6.65
C TYR A 312 -5.11 -8.24 -6.28
N ASN A 313 -5.66 -7.53 -7.27
CA ASN A 313 -6.68 -6.48 -7.06
C ASN A 313 -6.33 -5.45 -5.96
N ALA A 314 -5.04 -5.24 -5.68
CA ALA A 314 -4.66 -4.24 -4.68
C ALA A 314 -5.09 -2.86 -5.17
N ALA A 315 -5.58 -2.00 -4.28
CA ALA A 315 -6.12 -0.69 -4.66
C ALA A 315 -5.12 0.14 -5.48
N TYR A 316 -3.85 0.11 -5.08
CA TYR A 316 -2.76 0.72 -5.83
C TYR A 316 -2.68 0.18 -7.27
N ASP A 317 -2.54 -1.13 -7.45
CA ASP A 317 -2.35 -1.72 -8.79
C ASP A 317 -3.58 -1.58 -9.66
N TYR A 318 -4.79 -1.60 -9.07
CA TYR A 318 -6.03 -1.42 -9.79
C TYR A 318 -6.07 -0.07 -10.50
N GLU A 319 -5.72 1.03 -9.82
CA GLU A 319 -5.67 2.35 -10.46
C GLU A 319 -4.53 2.45 -11.50
N HIS A 320 -3.37 1.87 -11.20
CA HIS A 320 -2.17 1.97 -12.04
C HIS A 320 -2.15 0.99 -13.22
N LEU A 321 -3.07 0.03 -13.26
CA LEU A 321 -3.31 -0.90 -14.37
C LEU A 321 -4.72 -0.74 -14.94
N PHE A 322 -5.15 0.53 -15.05
CA PHE A 322 -6.32 0.94 -15.84
C PHE A 322 -7.65 0.36 -15.35
N GLY A 323 -7.82 0.16 -14.04
CA GLY A 323 -9.07 -0.29 -13.44
C GLY A 323 -9.41 -1.76 -13.73
N THR A 324 -8.40 -2.59 -14.01
CA THR A 324 -8.61 -4.00 -14.33
C THR A 324 -8.90 -4.85 -13.11
N LYS A 325 -10.02 -5.58 -13.15
CA LYS A 325 -10.34 -6.62 -12.17
C LYS A 325 -9.59 -7.90 -12.53
N GLY A 326 -9.20 -8.68 -11.52
CA GLY A 326 -8.57 -9.99 -11.72
C GLY A 326 -7.08 -9.90 -12.05
N THR A 327 -6.47 -8.75 -11.81
CA THR A 327 -5.10 -8.46 -12.19
C THR A 327 -4.15 -9.03 -11.15
N PHE A 328 -3.45 -10.10 -11.54
CA PHE A 328 -2.31 -10.60 -10.80
C PHE A 328 -1.06 -9.91 -11.34
N VAL A 329 -0.38 -9.17 -10.49
CA VAL A 329 0.86 -8.47 -10.82
C VAL A 329 2.00 -9.17 -10.10
N ALA A 330 3.02 -9.57 -10.85
CA ALA A 330 4.33 -9.81 -10.29
C ALA A 330 5.23 -8.66 -10.75
N GLU A 331 5.67 -7.82 -9.83
CA GLU A 331 6.60 -6.74 -10.13
C GLU A 331 7.98 -7.16 -9.65
N ILE A 332 8.97 -7.19 -10.54
CA ILE A 332 10.37 -7.26 -10.14
C ILE A 332 10.82 -5.83 -9.94
N LYS A 333 11.27 -5.51 -8.73
CA LYS A 333 11.62 -4.14 -8.36
C LYS A 333 12.81 -4.05 -7.44
N PHE A 334 13.36 -2.85 -7.32
CA PHE A 334 14.35 -2.48 -6.33
C PHE A 334 14.06 -1.06 -5.89
N ASN A 335 13.70 -0.87 -4.62
CA ASN A 335 13.38 0.43 -4.05
C ASN A 335 14.23 0.68 -2.80
N LEU A 336 15.01 1.76 -2.81
CA LEU A 336 15.90 2.10 -1.72
C LEU A 336 16.03 3.61 -1.57
N ALA A 337 15.70 4.10 -0.39
CA ALA A 337 15.97 5.45 0.09
C ALA A 337 17.14 5.43 1.08
N THR A 338 17.91 6.53 1.11
CA THR A 338 18.96 6.77 2.08
C THR A 338 18.91 8.18 2.63
N VAL A 339 19.00 8.31 3.95
CA VAL A 339 19.14 9.60 4.66
C VAL A 339 20.08 9.36 5.84
N ASP A 340 21.14 10.18 5.96
CA ASP A 340 22.16 10.06 7.03
C ASP A 340 22.76 8.64 7.18
N GLY A 341 22.93 7.93 6.08
CA GLY A 341 23.46 6.56 6.08
C GLY A 341 22.46 5.48 6.52
N LEU A 342 21.20 5.84 6.81
CA LEU A 342 20.12 4.88 7.06
C LEU A 342 19.50 4.46 5.74
N LEU A 343 19.28 3.16 5.56
CA LEU A 343 18.63 2.57 4.40
C LEU A 343 17.19 2.16 4.74
N PHE A 344 16.24 2.53 3.89
CA PHE A 344 14.81 2.23 4.07
C PHE A 344 14.08 2.24 2.71
N ASN A 345 12.89 1.67 2.62
CA ASN A 345 12.02 1.78 1.45
C ASN A 345 11.25 3.13 1.48
N ARG A 346 10.64 3.59 0.38
CA ARG A 346 9.87 4.85 0.33
C ARG A 346 8.89 4.95 1.51
N GLY A 347 8.96 6.05 2.26
CA GLY A 347 8.12 6.30 3.44
C GLY A 347 8.48 5.49 4.68
N GLY A 348 9.61 4.78 4.69
CA GLY A 348 10.12 4.04 5.84
C GLY A 348 10.36 4.92 7.07
N ALA A 349 10.26 4.31 8.24
CA ALA A 349 10.43 4.94 9.54
C ALA A 349 11.33 4.09 10.45
N ARG A 350 11.46 4.46 11.73
CA ARG A 350 12.16 3.68 12.76
C ARG A 350 11.16 3.34 13.85
N SER A 351 11.12 2.07 14.29
CA SER A 351 10.09 1.59 15.24
C SER A 351 9.87 2.58 16.38
N ALA A 352 8.61 3.00 16.57
CA ALA A 352 8.23 3.96 17.57
C ALA A 352 7.04 3.46 18.42
N PRO A 353 7.29 2.82 19.56
CA PRO A 353 6.23 2.34 20.45
C PRO A 353 5.50 3.51 21.14
N LEU A 354 4.22 3.28 21.46
CA LEU A 354 3.39 4.26 22.16
C LEU A 354 3.89 4.50 23.59
N GLU A 355 4.28 3.43 24.27
CA GLU A 355 4.92 3.46 25.59
C GLU A 355 6.15 2.53 25.57
N THR A 356 7.31 3.05 25.98
CA THR A 356 8.47 2.23 26.34
C THR A 356 8.31 1.72 27.76
N ASN A 357 7.28 0.90 28.02
CA ASN A 357 7.33 0.08 29.23
C ASN A 357 8.38 -0.99 28.97
N VAL A 358 9.62 -0.69 29.36
CA VAL A 358 10.57 -1.73 29.73
C VAL A 358 9.90 -2.43 30.90
N ILE A 359 9.12 -3.48 30.60
CA ILE A 359 8.80 -4.48 31.61
C ILE A 359 10.17 -5.05 31.97
N LYS A 360 10.79 -4.46 32.99
CA LYS A 360 11.95 -5.07 33.65
C LYS A 360 11.41 -6.42 34.08
N MET A 361 11.78 -7.48 33.35
CA MET A 361 11.83 -8.79 33.96
C MET A 361 12.77 -8.60 35.14
N ASP A 362 12.21 -8.53 36.34
CA ASP A 362 12.99 -8.60 37.56
C ASP A 362 13.89 -9.83 37.43
N GLN A 363 15.18 -9.60 37.20
CA GLN A 363 16.22 -10.60 37.38
C GLN A 363 16.43 -10.83 38.88
N SER A 364 15.36 -11.19 39.57
CA SER A 364 15.38 -11.55 40.98
C SER A 364 15.16 -13.05 41.11
N SER A 365 16.22 -13.71 41.56
CA SER A 365 16.34 -15.10 42.00
C SER A 365 16.68 -16.17 40.94
N LYS A 366 17.95 -16.18 40.52
CA LYS A 366 18.68 -17.45 40.46
C LYS A 366 19.69 -17.51 41.62
N HIS A 367 19.62 -18.63 42.34
CA HIS A 367 20.54 -19.16 43.36
C HIS A 367 20.52 -18.55 44.77
N SER A 368 19.82 -19.24 45.67
CA SER A 368 20.48 -19.72 46.89
C SER A 368 20.42 -21.25 46.92
N GLU A 369 21.51 -21.81 47.39
CA GLU A 369 21.87 -23.22 47.38
C GLU A 369 20.95 -24.13 48.19
N ILE A 370 21.01 -25.41 47.80
CA ILE A 370 20.59 -26.56 48.57
C ILE A 370 21.45 -26.63 49.84
N THR A 371 20.84 -26.47 51.01
CA THR A 371 21.33 -27.07 52.27
C THR A 371 20.15 -27.84 52.89
N PRO A 372 20.30 -29.15 53.15
CA PRO A 372 19.20 -29.98 53.63
C PRO A 372 19.01 -29.75 55.13
N LEU A 373 17.78 -29.41 55.53
CA LEU A 373 17.35 -29.56 56.92
C LEU A 373 16.42 -30.76 57.01
N ASN A 374 16.87 -31.73 57.80
CA ASN A 374 16.20 -32.92 58.31
C ASN A 374 14.67 -32.99 58.12
N ALA A 375 14.26 -34.13 57.54
CA ALA A 375 13.18 -35.00 58.00
C ALA A 375 12.10 -34.35 58.88
N ASP A 376 10.91 -34.12 58.34
CA ASP A 376 9.82 -35.10 58.47
C ASP A 376 8.48 -34.56 57.92
N LYS A 377 7.73 -35.47 57.28
CA LYS A 377 6.29 -35.41 56.92
C LYS A 377 5.88 -34.44 55.80
N SER A 378 6.07 -34.88 54.55
CA SER A 378 5.34 -34.34 53.40
C SER A 378 4.08 -35.16 53.12
N GLY A 379 2.94 -34.47 53.11
CA GLY A 379 1.63 -35.00 52.75
C GLY A 379 0.66 -33.84 52.54
N ALA A 380 0.96 -32.94 51.60
CA ALA A 380 0.00 -31.96 51.11
C ALA A 380 0.42 -31.42 49.74
N THR A 381 -0.22 -31.97 48.71
CA THR A 381 -0.24 -31.51 47.33
C THR A 381 -0.79 -30.07 47.27
N LYS A 382 -0.02 -29.10 46.75
CA LYS A 382 -0.53 -27.77 46.42
C LYS A 382 -0.72 -27.65 44.90
N THR A 383 -1.98 -27.67 44.52
CA THR A 383 -2.53 -27.49 43.18
C THR A 383 -2.37 -26.04 42.72
N ILE A 384 -1.92 -25.85 41.48
CA ILE A 384 -1.86 -24.54 40.80
C ILE A 384 -3.20 -24.35 40.08
N GLU A 385 -4.03 -23.40 40.53
CA GLU A 385 -5.26 -23.00 39.83
C GLU A 385 -4.96 -21.86 38.85
N ALA A 386 -5.08 -22.16 37.55
CA ALA A 386 -5.12 -21.16 36.48
C ALA A 386 -6.57 -20.66 36.30
N LYS A 387 -6.78 -19.35 36.47
CA LYS A 387 -8.05 -18.67 36.16
C LYS A 387 -8.35 -18.80 34.67
N GLY A 388 -9.53 -19.34 34.34
CA GLY A 388 -10.17 -19.07 33.05
C GLY A 388 -10.53 -20.26 32.18
N ILE A 389 -10.96 -21.40 32.74
CA ILE A 389 -11.78 -22.37 32.01
C ILE A 389 -12.89 -22.87 32.94
N ARG A 390 -14.15 -22.50 32.65
CA ARG A 390 -15.34 -23.05 33.32
C ARG A 390 -15.64 -24.42 32.70
N TYR A 391 -15.42 -25.48 33.45
CA TYR A 391 -16.06 -26.77 33.22
C TYR A 391 -17.26 -26.88 34.17
N GLU A 392 -18.46 -27.04 33.62
CA GLU A 392 -19.64 -27.42 34.39
C GLU A 392 -19.44 -28.84 34.94
N LYS A 393 -19.55 -28.98 36.26
CA LYS A 393 -19.52 -30.29 36.93
C LYS A 393 -20.94 -30.67 37.28
N SER A 394 -21.53 -31.60 36.51
CA SER A 394 -22.75 -32.28 36.94
C SER A 394 -22.44 -33.12 38.17
N ASN A 395 -23.08 -32.84 39.29
CA ASN A 395 -23.32 -33.84 40.34
C ASN A 395 -24.59 -33.47 41.10
N SER A 396 -25.69 -34.06 40.66
CA SER A 396 -26.91 -34.18 41.44
C SER A 396 -26.69 -35.31 42.44
N ALA A 397 -26.56 -34.98 43.72
CA ALA A 397 -26.78 -35.94 44.80
C ALA A 397 -27.69 -35.27 45.83
N SER A 398 -28.95 -35.70 45.89
CA SER A 398 -29.78 -35.53 47.07
C SER A 398 -30.52 -36.82 47.38
N ASN A 399 -30.02 -37.48 48.43
CA ASN A 399 -30.72 -38.19 49.50
C ASN A 399 -31.90 -39.13 49.19
N GLY A 400 -31.68 -40.41 49.52
CA GLY A 400 -32.37 -41.08 50.65
C GLY A 400 -33.66 -41.85 50.36
N GLY A 401 -33.63 -43.18 50.54
CA GLY A 401 -34.87 -43.97 50.70
C GLY A 401 -34.75 -45.48 50.46
N ALA A 402 -34.64 -46.23 51.56
CA ALA A 402 -35.03 -47.62 51.85
C ALA A 402 -35.54 -48.62 50.77
N VAL A 403 -34.94 -49.83 50.82
CA VAL A 403 -35.52 -51.21 50.85
C VAL A 403 -36.39 -51.74 49.68
N GLY A 404 -35.96 -52.89 49.11
CA GLY A 404 -36.85 -53.93 48.53
C GLY A 404 -36.46 -54.50 47.14
N SER A 405 -36.12 -55.79 47.06
CA SER A 405 -36.01 -56.60 45.81
C SER A 405 -37.40 -57.03 45.26
N PRO A 406 -37.51 -57.87 44.19
CA PRO A 406 -37.12 -57.76 42.78
C PRO A 406 -38.33 -58.01 41.81
N ALA A 407 -38.06 -58.29 40.50
CA ALA A 407 -38.97 -58.76 39.42
C ALA A 407 -39.68 -57.64 38.63
N SER A 408 -40.10 -57.72 37.36
CA SER A 408 -39.94 -58.62 36.20
C SER A 408 -40.76 -57.98 35.03
N THR A 409 -40.35 -58.20 33.78
CA THR A 409 -41.19 -58.33 32.54
C THR A 409 -42.11 -57.21 32.01
N GLU A 410 -42.17 -57.19 30.65
CA GLU A 410 -43.22 -56.65 29.74
C GLU A 410 -43.39 -55.12 29.65
N GLY A 411 -43.70 -54.46 28.52
CA GLY A 411 -44.03 -54.79 27.14
C GLY A 411 -44.31 -53.44 26.44
N GLY A 412 -43.84 -53.20 25.21
CA GLY A 412 -44.72 -53.09 24.05
C GLY A 412 -45.58 -51.81 23.96
N LYS A 413 -45.07 -50.77 23.27
CA LYS A 413 -45.58 -50.21 22.01
C LYS A 413 -44.80 -48.97 21.61
#